data_AF-A0A813GP21-F1
#
_entry.id   AF-A0A813GP21-F1
#
_cell.length_a   1.000
_cell.length_b   1.000
_cell.length_c   1.000
_cell.angle_alpha   90.00
_cell.angle_beta   90.00
_cell.angle_gamma   90.00
#
_symmetry.space_group_name_H-M   'P 1'
#
loop_
_entity.id
_entity.type
_entity.pdbx_description
1 polymer ?
#
loop_
_entity_poly.entity_id
_entity_poly.type
_entity_poly.pdbx_seq_one_letter_code
_entity_poly.pdbx_strand_id
1 'polypeptide(L)'
;MKAGQMTILEALWLGGAIARMVLLTQSTAYMLDGPAGSIMPAACEAAVVPLLLVLSHGSLRRSPVTVVLVTLAVWQFSCRNYLNIASEFTANVLFTAAHSFEFLASFAYLFRTLLIDNGSKGHHVSVGFTHLLMPIQQGLAAYFWLQAFDPDADVNGGGLGIAVIQIGCVVQLGVYLATAALYTAEWFGDQQQPWEGSHPITADI
;
A
#
# COMPACT_ATOMS: atom_id res chain seq x y z
N MET A 1 -22.07 8.13 6.22
CA MET A 1 -20.80 7.48 6.61
C MET A 1 -19.71 8.54 6.71
N LYS A 2 -18.93 8.53 7.80
CA LYS A 2 -18.12 9.68 8.26
C LYS A 2 -16.81 9.80 7.47
N ALA A 3 -16.41 11.04 7.18
CA ALA A 3 -15.14 11.46 6.56
C ALA A 3 -13.84 11.06 7.31
N GLY A 4 -13.91 10.09 8.24
CA GLY A 4 -12.78 9.53 9.00
C GLY A 4 -12.22 8.22 8.45
N GLN A 5 -12.93 7.49 7.59
CA GLN A 5 -12.37 6.30 6.91
C GLN A 5 -11.43 6.68 5.75
N MET A 6 -11.64 7.87 5.17
CA MET A 6 -10.91 8.37 3.99
C MET A 6 -9.52 8.92 4.31
N THR A 7 -9.03 8.79 5.55
CA THR A 7 -7.83 9.51 5.99
C THR A 7 -6.69 8.58 6.44
N ILE A 8 -7.02 7.40 6.97
CA ILE A 8 -6.00 6.52 7.54
C ILE A 8 -5.09 5.89 6.47
N LEU A 9 -5.60 5.69 5.26
CA LEU A 9 -4.86 5.11 4.14
C LEU A 9 -3.62 5.94 3.79
N GLU A 10 -3.80 7.25 3.60
CA GLU A 10 -2.73 8.17 3.22
C GLU A 10 -1.66 8.23 4.32
N ALA A 11 -2.09 8.24 5.59
CA ALA A 11 -1.19 8.23 6.74
C ALA A 11 -0.36 6.93 6.84
N LEU A 12 -0.95 5.78 6.49
CA LEU A 12 -0.23 4.50 6.44
C LEU A 12 0.83 4.49 5.32
N TRP A 13 0.47 4.96 4.12
CA TRP A 13 1.43 5.12 3.02
C TRP A 13 2.57 6.07 3.38
N LEU A 14 2.25 7.19 4.03
CA LEU A 14 3.24 8.14 4.52
C LEU A 14 4.17 7.50 5.55
N GLY A 15 3.63 6.72 6.50
CA GLY A 15 4.42 6.01 7.50
C GLY A 15 5.44 5.05 6.88
N GLY A 16 5.02 4.27 5.88
CA GLY A 16 5.91 3.40 5.11
C GLY A 16 6.99 4.18 4.36
N ALA A 17 6.60 5.25 3.65
CA ALA A 17 7.54 6.09 2.91
C ALA A 17 8.57 6.79 3.81
N ILE A 18 8.16 7.30 4.97
CA ILE A 18 9.07 7.87 5.96
C ILE A 18 10.03 6.80 6.50
N ALA A 19 9.53 5.61 6.83
CA ALA A 19 10.37 4.53 7.33
C ALA A 19 11.46 4.14 6.31
N ARG A 20 11.12 4.08 5.01
CA ARG A 20 12.10 3.86 3.93
C ARG A 20 13.07 5.01 3.75
N MET A 21 12.60 6.25 3.79
CA MET A 21 13.51 7.41 3.71
C MET A 21 14.51 7.45 4.85
N VAL A 22 14.08 7.15 6.08
CA VAL A 22 14.99 7.05 7.24
C VAL A 22 15.91 5.84 7.10
N LEU A 23 15.44 4.74 6.54
CA LEU A 23 16.29 3.58 6.27
C LEU A 23 17.41 3.91 5.28
N LEU A 24 17.09 4.61 4.18
CA LEU A 24 18.06 5.01 3.15
C LEU A 24 19.16 5.92 3.70
N THR A 25 18.89 6.69 4.76
CA THR A 25 19.92 7.50 5.44
C THR A 25 20.76 6.72 6.44
N GLN A 26 20.29 5.55 6.90
CA GLN A 26 20.98 4.73 7.89
C GLN A 26 21.80 3.59 7.27
N SER A 27 21.33 2.97 6.19
CA SER A 27 22.01 1.82 5.62
C SER A 27 21.75 1.68 4.12
N THR A 28 22.83 1.48 3.37
CA THR A 28 22.78 1.09 1.95
C THR A 28 22.59 -0.41 1.75
N ALA A 29 22.67 -1.22 2.81
CA ALA A 29 22.52 -2.68 2.71
C ALA A 29 21.13 -3.11 2.20
N TYR A 30 20.13 -2.26 2.39
CA TYR A 30 18.77 -2.45 1.90
C TYR A 30 18.49 -1.80 0.54
N MET A 31 19.50 -1.19 -0.08
CA MET A 31 19.43 -0.75 -1.48
C MET A 31 19.66 -1.96 -2.37
N LEU A 32 18.62 -2.77 -2.55
CA LEU A 32 18.64 -3.90 -3.47
C LEU A 32 18.81 -3.35 -4.90
N ASP A 33 20.01 -3.50 -5.46
CA ASP A 33 20.31 -3.00 -6.80
C ASP A 33 19.45 -3.74 -7.84
N GLY A 34 18.45 -3.04 -8.36
CA GLY A 34 17.68 -3.47 -9.52
C GLY A 34 18.42 -3.19 -10.83
N PRO A 35 17.90 -3.68 -11.97
CA PRO A 35 18.51 -3.45 -13.30
C PRO A 35 18.60 -1.97 -13.70
N ALA A 36 17.80 -1.10 -13.08
CA ALA A 36 17.84 0.37 -13.27
C ALA A 36 18.74 1.10 -12.26
N GLY A 37 19.44 0.37 -11.39
CA GLY A 37 20.23 0.90 -10.27
C GLY A 37 19.37 1.34 -9.07
N SER A 38 20.00 1.45 -7.91
CA SER A 38 19.33 1.79 -6.64
C SER A 38 19.02 3.29 -6.44
N ILE A 39 19.59 4.18 -7.26
CA ILE A 39 19.40 5.65 -7.14
C ILE A 39 18.01 6.09 -7.62
N MET A 40 17.50 5.49 -8.70
CA MET A 40 16.21 5.91 -9.28
C MET A 40 15.03 5.64 -8.33
N PRO A 41 14.88 4.44 -7.72
CA PRO A 41 13.86 4.21 -6.72
C PRO A 41 13.95 5.16 -5.53
N ALA A 42 15.17 5.40 -5.02
CA ALA A 42 15.40 6.32 -3.90
C ALA A 42 14.97 7.76 -4.23
N ALA A 43 15.25 8.24 -5.44
CA ALA A 43 14.83 9.57 -5.89
C ALA A 43 13.30 9.68 -6.02
N CYS A 44 12.64 8.63 -6.55
CA CYS A 44 11.18 8.58 -6.64
C CYS A 44 10.53 8.57 -5.25
N GLU A 45 11.07 7.81 -4.30
CA GLU A 45 10.59 7.78 -2.91
C GLU A 45 10.78 9.15 -2.24
N ALA A 46 11.93 9.80 -2.40
CA ALA A 46 12.16 11.14 -1.87
C ALA A 46 11.17 12.18 -2.43
N ALA A 47 10.83 12.07 -3.72
CA ALA A 47 9.87 12.95 -4.37
C ALA A 47 8.42 12.73 -3.92
N VAL A 48 8.04 11.50 -3.54
CA VAL A 48 6.65 11.18 -3.15
C VAL A 48 6.32 11.61 -1.72
N VAL A 49 7.31 11.68 -0.82
CA VAL A 49 7.09 12.00 0.60
C VAL A 49 6.42 13.37 0.82
N PRO A 50 6.87 14.49 0.21
CA PRO A 50 6.19 15.78 0.37
C PRO A 50 4.74 15.74 -0.10
N LEU A 51 4.45 15.04 -1.19
CA LEU A 51 3.10 14.88 -1.71
C LEU A 51 2.22 14.11 -0.72
N LEU A 52 2.71 12.96 -0.22
CA LEU A 52 2.01 12.16 0.78
C LEU A 52 1.82 12.93 2.09
N LEU A 53 2.77 13.79 2.48
CA LEU A 53 2.66 14.62 3.67
C LEU A 53 1.52 15.62 3.54
N VAL A 54 1.41 16.31 2.40
CA VAL A 54 0.32 17.25 2.12
C VAL A 54 -1.03 16.53 2.14
N LEU A 55 -1.12 15.36 1.49
CA LEU A 55 -2.35 14.56 1.45
C LEU A 55 -2.74 14.01 2.83
N SER A 56 -1.75 13.60 3.63
CA SER A 56 -1.98 13.01 4.96
C SER A 56 -2.22 14.05 6.04
N HIS A 57 -1.86 15.32 5.84
CA HIS A 57 -1.94 16.35 6.89
C HIS A 57 -3.37 16.48 7.47
N GLY A 58 -4.40 16.38 6.63
CA GLY A 58 -5.80 16.36 7.08
C GLY A 58 -6.13 15.14 7.93
N SER A 59 -5.53 13.99 7.62
CA SER A 59 -5.66 12.75 8.37
C SER A 59 -5.05 12.82 9.75
N LEU A 60 -3.78 13.24 9.81
CA LEU A 60 -3.03 13.29 11.06
C LEU A 60 -3.73 14.17 12.09
N ARG A 61 -4.36 15.27 11.65
CA ARG A 61 -5.11 16.17 12.56
C ARG A 61 -6.45 15.60 13.01
N ARG A 62 -7.11 14.77 12.20
CA ARG A 62 -8.44 14.22 12.52
C ARG A 62 -8.39 13.03 13.46
N SER A 63 -7.36 12.19 13.38
CA SER A 63 -7.26 10.98 14.20
C SER A 63 -5.83 10.71 14.67
N PRO A 64 -5.23 11.65 15.43
CA PRO A 64 -3.84 11.53 15.88
C PRO A 64 -3.62 10.29 16.76
N VAL A 65 -4.59 9.96 17.62
CA VAL A 65 -4.51 8.80 18.52
C VAL A 65 -4.39 7.51 17.73
N THR A 66 -5.22 7.32 16.70
CA THR A 66 -5.17 6.11 15.87
C THR A 66 -3.84 5.98 15.14
N VAL A 67 -3.33 7.08 14.55
CA VAL A 67 -2.03 7.09 13.87
C VAL A 67 -0.89 6.72 14.82
N VAL A 68 -0.91 7.26 16.05
CA VAL A 68 0.09 6.95 17.09
C VAL A 68 -0.01 5.48 17.50
N LEU A 69 -1.21 4.97 17.79
CA LEU A 69 -1.41 3.58 18.18
C LEU A 69 -0.98 2.60 17.09
N VAL A 70 -1.32 2.88 15.83
CA VAL A 70 -0.89 2.06 14.69
C VAL A 70 0.62 2.10 14.53
N THR A 71 1.24 3.28 14.62
CA THR A 71 2.71 3.42 14.54
C THR A 71 3.41 2.64 15.65
N LEU A 72 2.90 2.70 16.88
CA LEU A 72 3.45 1.94 18.01
C LEU A 72 3.26 0.43 17.82
N ALA A 73 2.11 -0.01 17.31
CA ALA A 73 1.86 -1.41 17.02
C ALA A 73 2.80 -1.94 15.94
N VAL A 74 2.98 -1.18 14.84
CA VAL A 74 3.93 -1.51 13.77
C VAL A 74 5.36 -1.56 14.30
N TRP A 75 5.76 -0.57 15.10
CA TRP A 75 7.09 -0.54 15.71
C TRP A 75 7.33 -1.77 16.59
N GLN A 76 6.39 -2.08 17.49
CA GLN A 76 6.49 -3.23 18.39
C GLN A 76 6.52 -4.55 17.61
N PHE A 77 5.70 -4.68 16.56
CA PHE A 77 5.68 -5.84 15.68
C PHE A 77 7.03 -6.02 14.96
N SER A 78 7.61 -4.91 14.49
CA SER A 78 8.87 -4.90 13.75
C SER A 78 10.06 -5.22 14.64
N CYS A 79 10.10 -4.70 15.87
CA CYS A 79 11.12 -5.06 16.86
C CYS A 79 11.12 -6.56 17.21
N ARG A 80 9.98 -7.25 17.05
CA ARG A 80 9.86 -8.69 17.32
C ARG A 80 10.18 -9.57 16.12
N ASN A 81 10.01 -9.06 14.90
CA ASN A 81 10.11 -9.83 13.65
C ASN A 81 11.03 -9.15 12.63
N TYR A 82 12.25 -8.80 13.00
CA TYR A 82 13.17 -8.07 12.12
C TYR A 82 14.09 -9.00 11.33
N LEU A 83 14.44 -8.56 10.12
CA LEU A 83 15.50 -9.14 9.29
C LEU A 83 16.87 -8.64 9.74
N ASN A 84 17.91 -9.48 9.73
CA ASN A 84 19.29 -9.12 10.04
C ASN A 84 20.15 -9.04 8.78
N ILE A 85 19.79 -8.12 7.87
CA ILE A 85 20.57 -7.91 6.63
C ILE A 85 21.60 -6.80 6.84
N ALA A 86 21.26 -5.76 7.59
CA ALA A 86 22.21 -4.73 8.01
C ALA A 86 22.80 -5.07 9.39
N SER A 87 24.01 -4.57 9.66
CA SER A 87 24.61 -4.62 11.01
C SER A 87 23.83 -3.80 12.04
N GLU A 88 23.12 -2.77 11.56
CA GLU A 88 22.39 -1.82 12.39
C GLU A 88 20.98 -2.34 12.70
N PHE A 89 20.70 -2.58 13.99
CA PHE A 89 19.38 -3.02 14.46
C PHE A 89 18.25 -2.07 14.03
N THR A 90 18.50 -0.75 14.04
CA THR A 90 17.48 0.24 13.67
C THR A 90 17.08 0.13 12.20
N ALA A 91 18.03 -0.11 11.29
CA ALA A 91 17.77 -0.28 9.87
C ALA A 91 16.91 -1.53 9.61
N ASN A 92 17.25 -2.62 10.28
CA ASN A 92 16.53 -3.89 10.26
C ASN A 92 15.05 -3.75 10.70
N VAL A 93 14.81 -3.01 11.78
CA VAL A 93 13.46 -2.72 12.29
C VAL A 93 12.71 -1.77 11.35
N LEU A 94 13.34 -0.71 10.85
CA LEU A 94 12.72 0.25 9.92
C LEU A 94 12.28 -0.41 8.62
N PHE A 95 13.08 -1.34 8.10
CA PHE A 95 12.74 -2.09 6.89
C PHE A 95 11.47 -2.93 7.08
N THR A 96 11.38 -3.63 8.21
CA THR A 96 10.21 -4.44 8.57
C THR A 96 8.98 -3.55 8.84
N ALA A 97 9.19 -2.40 9.48
CA ALA A 97 8.14 -1.43 9.75
C ALA A 97 7.55 -0.86 8.45
N ALA A 98 8.39 -0.54 7.46
CA ALA A 98 7.95 -0.08 6.16
C ALA A 98 7.00 -1.10 5.48
N HIS A 99 7.39 -2.37 5.44
CA HIS A 99 6.55 -3.45 4.89
C HIS A 99 5.23 -3.61 5.67
N SER A 100 5.28 -3.47 6.99
CA SER A 100 4.08 -3.56 7.84
C SER A 100 3.10 -2.40 7.59
N PHE A 101 3.61 -1.18 7.38
CA PHE A 101 2.77 -0.04 7.01
C PHE A 101 2.10 -0.22 5.65
N GLU A 102 2.85 -0.68 4.64
CA GLU A 102 2.29 -0.98 3.32
C GLU A 102 1.27 -2.12 3.37
N PHE A 103 1.50 -3.11 4.22
CA PHE A 103 0.57 -4.20 4.42
C PHE A 103 -0.76 -3.66 4.94
N LEU A 104 -0.73 -2.87 6.01
CA LEU A 104 -1.92 -2.21 6.54
C LEU A 104 -2.57 -1.26 5.52
N ALA A 105 -1.77 -0.54 4.74
CA ALA A 105 -2.27 0.35 3.69
C ALA A 105 -3.03 -0.43 2.60
N SER A 106 -2.56 -1.61 2.20
CA SER A 106 -3.26 -2.46 1.22
C SER A 106 -4.65 -2.88 1.71
N PHE A 107 -4.78 -3.28 2.97
CA PHE A 107 -6.08 -3.63 3.56
C PHE A 107 -6.98 -2.41 3.70
N ALA A 108 -6.45 -1.28 4.16
CA ALA A 108 -7.20 -0.03 4.22
C ALA A 108 -7.72 0.38 2.83
N TYR A 109 -6.94 0.13 1.78
CA TYR A 109 -7.34 0.36 0.40
C TYR A 109 -8.46 -0.57 -0.05
N LEU A 110 -8.35 -1.88 0.20
CA LEU A 110 -9.42 -2.84 -0.11
C LEU A 110 -10.72 -2.52 0.64
N PHE A 111 -10.65 -2.23 1.94
CA PHE A 111 -11.82 -1.83 2.70
C PHE A 111 -12.41 -0.53 2.17
N ARG A 112 -11.58 0.42 1.73
CA ARG A 112 -12.07 1.63 1.07
C ARG A 112 -12.82 1.30 -0.21
N THR A 113 -12.32 0.40 -1.04
CA THR A 113 -13.04 -0.05 -2.25
C THR A 113 -14.35 -0.76 -1.89
N LEU A 114 -14.38 -1.59 -0.85
CA LEU A 114 -15.59 -2.31 -0.42
C LEU A 114 -16.65 -1.43 0.27
N LEU A 115 -16.22 -0.39 0.98
CA LEU A 115 -17.09 0.42 1.85
C LEU A 115 -17.50 1.76 1.23
N ILE A 116 -16.82 2.26 0.21
CA ILE A 116 -17.33 3.41 -0.54
C ILE A 116 -18.49 2.90 -1.39
N ASP A 117 -19.70 3.10 -0.87
CA ASP A 117 -20.96 2.80 -1.55
C ASP A 117 -20.94 3.43 -2.96
N ASN A 118 -21.15 2.60 -3.98
CA ASN A 118 -20.91 2.84 -5.41
C ASN A 118 -21.85 3.87 -6.07
N GLY A 119 -22.11 4.99 -5.40
CA GLY A 119 -23.01 6.05 -5.86
C GLY A 119 -22.37 7.17 -6.68
N SER A 120 -21.03 7.23 -6.79
CA SER A 120 -20.33 8.32 -7.49
C SER A 120 -19.80 7.87 -8.84
N LYS A 121 -20.61 8.08 -9.88
CA LYS A 121 -20.37 7.82 -11.31
C LYS A 121 -19.25 8.66 -11.95
N GLY A 122 -18.09 8.75 -11.30
CA GLY A 122 -16.91 9.46 -11.79
C GLY A 122 -15.84 8.47 -12.21
N HIS A 123 -15.90 7.99 -13.45
CA HIS A 123 -14.86 7.12 -14.01
C HIS A 123 -13.59 7.94 -14.29
N HIS A 124 -12.64 7.91 -13.35
CA HIS A 124 -11.33 8.51 -13.56
C HIS A 124 -10.36 7.45 -14.10
N VAL A 125 -9.88 7.62 -15.34
CA VAL A 125 -8.89 6.76 -16.01
C VAL A 125 -7.64 6.50 -15.13
N SER A 126 -7.26 7.50 -14.33
CA SER A 126 -6.16 7.40 -13.36
C SER A 126 -6.38 6.31 -12.30
N VAL A 127 -7.63 6.13 -11.85
CA VAL A 127 -7.99 5.11 -10.84
C VAL A 127 -7.84 3.70 -11.42
N GLY A 128 -8.31 3.48 -12.65
CA GLY A 128 -8.15 2.19 -13.33
C GLY A 128 -6.70 1.81 -13.59
N PHE A 129 -5.84 2.79 -13.91
CA PHE A 129 -4.41 2.56 -14.05
C PHE A 129 -3.77 2.11 -12.73
N THR A 130 -4.14 2.72 -11.59
CA THR A 130 -3.65 2.28 -10.27
C THR A 130 -4.08 0.86 -9.94
N HIS A 131 -5.33 0.48 -10.26
CA HIS A 131 -5.82 -0.89 -10.04
C HIS A 131 -5.06 -1.95 -10.84
N LEU A 132 -4.46 -1.60 -11.98
CA LEU A 132 -3.61 -2.50 -12.76
C LEU A 132 -2.14 -2.48 -12.32
N LEU A 133 -1.61 -1.30 -12.01
CA LEU A 133 -0.20 -1.14 -11.68
C LEU A 133 0.15 -1.74 -10.31
N MET A 134 -0.72 -1.60 -9.32
CA MET A 134 -0.47 -2.07 -7.95
C MET A 134 -0.30 -3.60 -7.85
N PRO A 135 -1.15 -4.44 -8.47
CA PRO A 135 -0.92 -5.88 -8.54
C PRO A 135 0.39 -6.25 -9.23
N ILE A 136 0.79 -5.55 -10.30
CA ILE A 136 2.04 -5.84 -11.02
C ILE A 136 3.23 -5.53 -10.12
N GLN A 137 3.27 -4.33 -9.53
CA GLN A 137 4.33 -3.93 -8.60
C GLN A 137 4.44 -4.92 -7.43
N GLN A 138 3.31 -5.30 -6.85
CA GLN A 138 3.29 -6.23 -5.73
C GLN A 138 3.63 -7.67 -6.14
N GLY A 139 3.27 -8.08 -7.35
CA GLY A 139 3.63 -9.37 -7.91
C GLY A 139 5.14 -9.51 -8.12
N LEU A 140 5.78 -8.46 -8.62
CA LEU A 140 7.24 -8.40 -8.74
C LEU A 140 7.92 -8.45 -7.37
N ALA A 141 7.39 -7.72 -6.38
CA ALA A 141 7.90 -7.75 -5.01
C ALA A 141 7.78 -9.15 -4.39
N ALA A 142 6.60 -9.78 -4.48
CA ALA A 142 6.38 -11.13 -3.98
C ALA A 142 7.28 -12.16 -4.66
N TYR A 143 7.41 -12.07 -6.00
CA TYR A 143 8.32 -12.92 -6.76
C TYR A 143 9.77 -12.77 -6.30
N PHE A 144 10.24 -11.53 -6.15
CA PHE A 144 11.59 -11.27 -5.67
C PHE A 144 11.85 -11.91 -4.30
N TRP A 145 10.97 -11.68 -3.31
CA TRP A 145 11.17 -12.21 -1.95
C TRP A 145 11.10 -13.72 -1.87
N LEU A 146 10.20 -14.36 -2.63
CA LEU A 146 10.08 -15.81 -2.67
C LEU A 146 11.26 -16.47 -3.39
N GLN A 147 11.82 -15.81 -4.41
CA GLN A 147 12.90 -16.38 -5.20
C GLN A 147 14.29 -16.10 -4.60
N ALA A 148 14.47 -14.95 -3.95
CA ALA A 148 15.77 -14.51 -3.45
C ALA A 148 16.11 -15.08 -2.06
N PHE A 149 15.10 -15.46 -1.27
CA PHE A 149 15.31 -15.90 0.11
C PHE A 149 14.54 -17.18 0.44
N ASP A 150 15.23 -18.13 1.05
CA ASP A 150 14.60 -19.29 1.68
C ASP A 150 13.99 -18.84 3.03
N PRO A 151 12.76 -19.25 3.40
CA PRO A 151 12.16 -18.94 4.70
C PRO A 151 13.07 -19.23 5.91
N ASP A 152 13.91 -20.27 5.80
CA ASP A 152 14.83 -20.72 6.86
C ASP A 152 16.23 -20.08 6.76
N ALA A 153 16.41 -19.06 5.90
CA ALA A 153 17.70 -18.41 5.77
C ALA A 153 18.13 -17.73 7.07
N ASP A 154 19.44 -17.80 7.36
CA ASP A 154 20.10 -17.26 8.56
C ASP A 154 20.13 -15.71 8.63
N VAL A 155 19.30 -15.06 7.81
CA VAL A 155 19.10 -13.61 7.77
C VAL A 155 17.93 -13.16 8.65
N ASN A 156 17.32 -14.07 9.41
CA ASN A 156 16.34 -13.72 10.45
C ASN A 156 17.08 -13.21 11.69
N GLY A 157 16.85 -11.95 12.08
CA GLY A 157 17.48 -11.37 13.28
C GLY A 157 16.71 -11.68 14.56
N GLY A 158 15.38 -11.61 14.47
CA GLY A 158 14.47 -11.97 15.54
C GLY A 158 13.13 -12.41 14.98
N GLY A 159 12.51 -13.41 15.60
CA GLY A 159 11.22 -13.95 15.17
C GLY A 159 11.26 -14.58 13.78
N LEU A 160 10.23 -14.32 12.97
CA LEU A 160 10.05 -14.89 11.63
C LEU A 160 10.10 -13.81 10.53
N GLY A 161 11.11 -12.93 10.57
CA GLY A 161 11.20 -11.73 9.73
C GLY A 161 11.01 -11.99 8.22
N ILE A 162 11.73 -12.97 7.65
CA ILE A 162 11.62 -13.32 6.22
C ILE A 162 10.21 -13.82 5.91
N ALA A 163 9.72 -14.80 6.67
CA ALA A 163 8.42 -15.42 6.43
C ALA A 163 7.29 -14.39 6.54
N VAL A 164 7.38 -13.45 7.49
CA VAL A 164 6.43 -12.34 7.65
C VAL A 164 6.41 -11.46 6.40
N ILE A 165 7.57 -11.12 5.83
CA ILE A 165 7.65 -10.29 4.63
C ILE A 165 7.13 -11.07 3.41
N GLN A 166 7.53 -12.33 3.23
CA GLN A 166 7.06 -13.17 2.11
C GLN A 166 5.54 -13.35 2.13
N ILE A 167 4.98 -13.76 3.28
CA ILE A 167 3.54 -13.91 3.45
C ILE A 167 2.85 -12.56 3.26
N GLY A 168 3.40 -11.50 3.86
CA GLY A 168 2.89 -10.13 3.70
C GLY A 168 2.80 -9.73 2.23
N CYS A 169 3.85 -9.98 1.44
CA CYS A 169 3.87 -9.63 0.04
C CYS A 169 2.84 -10.41 -0.79
N VAL A 170 2.70 -11.72 -0.54
CA VAL A 170 1.70 -12.58 -1.22
C VAL A 170 0.28 -12.16 -0.86
N VAL A 171 0.02 -11.87 0.41
CA VAL A 171 -1.29 -11.41 0.87
C VAL A 171 -1.63 -10.03 0.28
N GLN A 172 -0.68 -9.09 0.27
CA GLN A 172 -0.85 -7.79 -0.39
C GLN A 172 -1.17 -7.96 -1.87
N LEU A 173 -0.52 -8.89 -2.58
CA LEU A 173 -0.83 -9.18 -3.97
C LEU A 173 -2.28 -9.63 -4.12
N GLY A 174 -2.73 -10.57 -3.27
CA GLY A 174 -4.12 -11.03 -3.25
C GLY A 174 -5.11 -9.88 -2.99
N VAL A 175 -4.78 -8.98 -2.06
CA VAL A 175 -5.57 -7.79 -1.74
C VAL A 175 -5.69 -6.84 -2.94
N TYR A 176 -4.59 -6.57 -3.64
CA TYR A 176 -4.62 -5.71 -4.84
C TYR A 176 -5.34 -6.38 -6.01
N LEU A 177 -5.19 -7.69 -6.20
CA LEU A 177 -5.94 -8.45 -7.22
C LEU A 177 -7.45 -8.42 -6.93
N ALA A 178 -7.85 -8.62 -5.68
CA ALA A 178 -9.26 -8.51 -5.29
C ALA A 178 -9.80 -7.10 -5.56
N THR A 179 -9.03 -6.07 -5.21
CA THR A 179 -9.40 -4.67 -5.45
C THR A 179 -9.52 -4.37 -6.96
N ALA A 180 -8.62 -4.92 -7.80
CA ALA A 180 -8.69 -4.80 -9.25
C ALA A 180 -9.89 -5.54 -9.86
N ALA A 181 -10.22 -6.72 -9.32
CA ALA A 181 -11.38 -7.50 -9.74
C ALA A 181 -12.69 -6.76 -9.43
N LEU A 182 -12.81 -6.15 -8.24
CA LEU A 182 -13.96 -5.32 -7.87
C LEU A 182 -14.13 -4.14 -8.83
N TYR A 183 -13.04 -3.40 -9.08
CA TYR A 183 -13.06 -2.29 -10.03
C TYR A 183 -13.48 -2.71 -11.44
N THR A 184 -12.99 -3.86 -11.91
CA THR A 184 -13.35 -4.40 -13.23
C THR A 184 -14.81 -4.83 -13.29
N ALA A 185 -15.33 -5.46 -12.23
CA ALA A 185 -16.74 -5.85 -12.15
C ALA A 185 -17.68 -4.64 -12.18
N GLU A 186 -17.32 -3.56 -11.49
CA GLU A 186 -18.05 -2.28 -11.53
C GLU A 186 -18.04 -1.68 -12.94
N TRP A 187 -16.87 -1.66 -13.59
CA TRP A 187 -16.73 -1.14 -14.95
C TRP A 187 -17.67 -1.84 -15.95
N PHE A 188 -17.74 -3.18 -15.91
CA PHE A 188 -18.63 -3.93 -16.79
C PHE A 188 -20.11 -3.79 -16.41
N GLY A 189 -20.43 -3.71 -15.13
CA GLY A 189 -21.79 -3.46 -14.65
C GLY A 189 -22.34 -2.12 -15.16
N ASP A 190 -21.53 -1.07 -15.16
CA ASP A 190 -21.91 0.26 -15.65
C ASP A 190 -22.08 0.31 -17.18
N GLN A 191 -21.28 -0.44 -17.94
CA GLN A 191 -21.45 -0.55 -19.41
C GLN A 191 -22.75 -1.25 -19.81
N GLN A 192 -23.30 -2.09 -18.93
CA GLN A 192 -24.48 -2.92 -19.20
C GLN A 192 -25.80 -2.23 -18.84
N GLN A 193 -25.78 -0.92 -18.54
CA GLN A 193 -26.94 -0.03 -18.61
C GLN A 193 -27.04 0.71 -19.96
N PRO A 194 -27.34 0.03 -21.10
CA PRO A 194 -27.84 0.76 -22.25
C PRO A 194 -29.28 1.21 -21.94
N TRP A 195 -29.61 2.47 -22.30
CA TRP A 195 -30.93 2.99 -22.73
C TRP A 195 -32.21 2.90 -21.88
N GLU A 196 -32.23 2.58 -20.59
CA GLU A 196 -33.48 2.63 -19.78
C GLU A 196 -33.92 4.07 -19.36
N GLY A 197 -33.62 5.06 -20.20
CA GLY A 197 -33.88 6.48 -19.96
C GLY A 197 -34.28 7.26 -21.21
N SER A 198 -34.84 6.61 -22.24
CA SER A 198 -35.62 7.33 -23.24
C SER A 198 -36.88 7.88 -22.56
N HIS A 199 -36.84 9.16 -22.21
CA HIS A 199 -38.02 9.92 -21.84
C HIS A 199 -39.16 9.62 -22.83
N PRO A 200 -40.36 9.21 -22.39
CA PRO A 200 -41.52 9.31 -23.25
C PRO A 200 -41.70 10.79 -23.57
N ILE A 201 -41.53 11.14 -24.85
CA ILE A 201 -41.97 12.43 -25.37
C ILE A 201 -43.48 12.44 -25.13
N THR A 202 -43.91 13.09 -24.06
CA THR A 202 -45.30 13.47 -23.88
C THR A 202 -45.59 14.51 -24.94
N ALA A 203 -46.12 14.05 -26.07
CA ALA A 203 -46.78 14.90 -27.03
C ALA A 203 -48.06 15.40 -26.36
N ASP A 204 -48.01 16.59 -25.79
CA ASP A 204 -49.19 17.36 -25.45
C ASP A 204 -49.88 17.74 -26.77
N ILE A 205 -51.01 17.09 -27.06
CA ILE A 205 -52.04 17.51 -28.02
C ILE A 205 -53.31 17.76 -27.22
#